data_AF-A0A355F8Y5-F1
#
_entry.id   AF-A0A355F8Y5-F1
#
_cell.length_a   1.000
_cell.length_b   1.000
_cell.length_c   1.000
_cell.angle_alpha   90.00
_cell.angle_beta   90.00
_cell.angle_gamma   90.00
#
_symmetry.space_group_name_H-M   'P 1'
#
loop_
_entity.id
_entity.type
_entity.pdbx_description
1 polymer ?
#
loop_
_entity_poly.entity_id
_entity_poly.type
_entity_poly.pdbx_seq_one_letter_code
_entity_poly.pdbx_strand_id
1 'polypeptide(L)'
;MDDDKPPRLGLALGYFYRKVGLTLKQAAVRLGLSDPSTLRKMEQGDIKLSRENLGLKIGVLGFFEEDVDAFLLGDELVDPEPLVQPASPVALNDEELRRIDRAASAAAVATAEYTRIELAHWKKALKAAAAHVEAEELWKTL
;
A
#
# COMPACT_ATOMS: atom_id res chain seq x y z
N MET A 1 1.88 -5.62 26.74
CA MET A 1 1.62 -6.90 26.05
C MET A 1 1.05 -6.52 24.70
N ASP A 2 1.91 -6.16 23.75
CA ASP A 2 1.52 -5.68 22.41
C ASP A 2 2.44 -6.23 21.30
N ASP A 3 3.36 -7.14 21.64
CA ASP A 3 4.46 -7.56 20.76
C ASP A 3 4.15 -8.74 19.82
N ASP A 4 2.92 -9.26 19.81
CA ASP A 4 2.55 -10.45 19.02
C ASP A 4 1.94 -10.13 17.64
N LYS A 5 1.68 -8.85 17.32
CA LYS A 5 1.20 -8.47 15.99
C LYS A 5 2.39 -8.43 15.00
N PRO A 6 2.34 -9.15 13.86
CA PRO A 6 3.36 -9.04 12.84
C PRO A 6 3.51 -7.57 12.41
N PRO A 7 4.74 -7.07 12.19
CA PRO A 7 4.93 -5.74 11.66
C PRO A 7 4.18 -5.58 10.33
N ARG A 8 3.61 -4.41 10.09
CA ARG A 8 2.75 -4.15 8.91
C ARG A 8 3.40 -4.53 7.58
N LEU A 9 4.72 -4.29 7.44
CA LEU A 9 5.47 -4.70 6.25
C LEU A 9 5.66 -6.22 6.14
N GLY A 10 5.78 -6.92 7.27
CA GLY A 10 5.79 -8.37 7.33
C GLY A 10 4.43 -8.97 6.97
N LEU A 11 3.34 -8.36 7.45
CA LEU A 11 1.98 -8.71 7.08
C LEU A 11 1.75 -8.54 5.57
N ALA A 12 2.20 -7.42 5.00
CA ALA A 12 2.13 -7.13 3.58
C ALA A 12 2.87 -8.19 2.75
N LEU A 13 4.12 -8.54 3.12
CA LEU A 13 4.88 -9.60 2.46
C LEU A 13 4.09 -10.91 2.44
N GLY A 14 3.53 -11.28 3.59
CA GLY A 14 2.66 -12.43 3.74
C GLY A 14 1.46 -12.42 2.81
N TYR A 15 0.76 -11.29 2.76
CA TYR A 15 -0.41 -11.09 1.91
C TYR A 15 -0.09 -11.33 0.43
N PHE A 16 0.99 -10.74 -0.10
CA PHE A 16 1.28 -10.78 -1.53
C PHE A 16 1.58 -12.18 -2.05
N TYR A 17 2.42 -12.96 -1.38
CA TYR A 17 2.70 -14.31 -1.87
C TYR A 17 1.50 -15.25 -1.69
N ARG A 18 0.68 -15.05 -0.64
CA ARG A 18 -0.56 -15.82 -0.46
C ARG A 18 -1.62 -15.45 -1.50
N LYS A 19 -1.67 -14.19 -1.92
CA LYS A 19 -2.57 -13.70 -2.99
C LYS A 19 -2.31 -14.40 -4.32
N VAL A 20 -1.06 -14.76 -4.62
CA VAL A 20 -0.69 -15.56 -5.80
C VAL A 20 -0.67 -17.07 -5.54
N GLY A 21 -1.24 -17.52 -4.42
CA GLY A 21 -1.43 -18.94 -4.10
C GLY A 21 -0.16 -19.67 -3.67
N LEU A 22 0.91 -18.97 -3.28
CA LEU A 22 2.15 -19.61 -2.83
C LEU A 22 2.10 -19.94 -1.34
N THR A 23 2.65 -21.09 -0.99
CA THR A 23 3.02 -21.41 0.40
C THR A 23 4.29 -20.68 0.82
N LEU A 24 4.56 -20.58 2.11
CA LEU A 24 5.79 -19.98 2.66
C LEU A 24 7.06 -20.58 2.01
N LYS A 25 7.11 -21.91 1.84
CA LYS A 25 8.26 -22.59 1.22
C LYS A 25 8.44 -22.21 -0.25
N GLN A 26 7.35 -22.18 -1.01
CA GLN A 26 7.38 -21.80 -2.43
C GLN A 26 7.74 -20.33 -2.60
N ALA A 27 7.19 -19.45 -1.76
CA ALA A 27 7.50 -18.04 -1.74
C ALA A 27 8.98 -17.79 -1.41
N ALA A 28 9.54 -18.49 -0.42
CA ALA A 28 10.95 -18.38 -0.09
C ALA A 28 11.85 -18.75 -1.28
N VAL A 29 11.59 -19.88 -1.95
CA VAL A 29 12.31 -20.29 -3.17
C VAL A 29 12.16 -19.24 -4.27
N ARG A 30 10.94 -18.74 -4.51
CA ARG A 30 10.66 -17.74 -5.54
C ARG A 30 11.38 -16.42 -5.30
N LEU A 31 11.54 -16.03 -4.03
CA LEU A 31 12.26 -14.83 -3.60
C LEU A 31 13.79 -15.04 -3.50
N GLY A 32 14.31 -16.20 -3.92
CA GLY A 32 15.73 -16.50 -3.90
C GLY A 32 16.31 -16.75 -2.50
N LEU A 33 15.46 -17.13 -1.54
CA LEU A 33 15.89 -17.43 -0.17
C LEU A 33 16.23 -18.92 -0.03
N SER A 34 17.41 -19.21 0.50
CA SER A 34 17.89 -20.59 0.71
C SER A 34 17.15 -21.32 1.84
N ASP A 35 16.57 -20.58 2.80
CA ASP A 35 15.86 -21.12 3.95
C ASP A 35 14.49 -20.42 4.14
N PRO A 36 13.37 -21.16 4.10
CA PRO A 36 12.03 -20.64 4.40
C PRO A 36 11.90 -19.97 5.77
N SER A 37 12.75 -20.30 6.75
CA SER A 37 12.74 -19.63 8.06
C SER A 37 13.11 -18.15 7.94
N THR A 38 13.88 -17.77 6.92
CA THR A 38 14.27 -16.38 6.66
C THR A 38 13.05 -15.55 6.27
N LEU A 39 12.18 -16.10 5.43
CA LEU A 39 10.93 -15.43 5.05
C LEU A 39 10.01 -15.25 6.26
N ARG A 40 9.90 -16.28 7.11
CA ARG A 40 9.12 -16.19 8.35
C ARG A 40 9.65 -15.12 9.30
N LYS A 41 10.96 -15.04 9.49
CA LYS A 41 11.61 -13.99 10.30
C LYS A 41 11.34 -12.59 9.76
N MET A 42 11.26 -12.43 8.44
CA MET A 42 10.84 -11.16 7.82
C MET A 42 9.36 -10.85 8.10
N GLU A 43 8.48 -11.84 8.02
CA GLU A 43 7.05 -11.67 8.38
C GLU A 43 6.86 -11.28 9.85
N GLN A 44 7.67 -11.86 10.75
CA GLN A 44 7.59 -11.66 12.20
C GLN A 44 8.31 -10.39 12.69
N GLY A 45 9.16 -9.78 11.87
CA GLY A 45 9.92 -8.57 12.25
C GLY A 45 11.31 -8.82 12.81
N ASP A 46 11.70 -10.07 13.04
CA ASP A 46 13.06 -10.45 13.42
C ASP A 46 14.10 -9.99 12.39
N ILE A 47 13.68 -9.94 11.11
CA ILE A 47 14.44 -9.30 10.04
C ILE A 47 13.65 -8.07 9.57
N LYS A 48 14.21 -6.90 9.83
CA LYS A 48 13.59 -5.62 9.47
C LYS A 48 13.42 -5.51 7.94
N LEU A 49 12.19 -5.34 7.50
CA LEU A 49 11.86 -4.96 6.13
C LEU A 49 11.79 -3.44 6.02
N SER A 50 12.42 -2.87 4.99
CA SER A 50 12.11 -1.52 4.52
C SER A 50 11.03 -1.58 3.45
N ARG A 51 10.33 -0.46 3.23
CA ARG A 51 9.31 -0.32 2.18
C ARG A 51 9.91 -0.62 0.79
N GLU A 52 11.08 -0.06 0.49
CA GLU A 52 11.81 -0.30 -0.77
C GLU A 52 12.18 -1.78 -0.95
N ASN A 53 12.72 -2.43 0.08
CA ASN A 53 13.08 -3.85 0.03
C ASN A 53 11.84 -4.74 -0.17
N LEU A 54 10.72 -4.39 0.47
CA LEU A 54 9.46 -5.06 0.23
C LEU A 54 9.00 -4.91 -1.23
N GLY A 55 9.05 -3.69 -1.78
CA GLY A 55 8.74 -3.41 -3.20
C GLY A 55 9.53 -4.30 -4.15
N LEU A 56 10.86 -4.40 -3.95
CA LEU A 56 11.73 -5.27 -4.75
C LEU A 56 11.33 -6.75 -4.65
N LYS A 57 10.99 -7.23 -3.46
CA LYS A 57 10.56 -8.62 -3.25
C LYS A 57 9.24 -8.93 -3.95
N ILE A 58 8.23 -8.07 -3.79
CA ILE A 58 6.92 -8.31 -4.40
C ILE A 58 6.94 -8.10 -5.92
N GLY A 59 7.91 -7.32 -6.44
CA GLY A 59 8.23 -7.24 -7.87
C GLY A 59 8.47 -8.62 -8.50
N VAL A 60 9.17 -9.52 -7.80
CA VAL A 60 9.40 -10.91 -8.23
C VAL A 60 8.10 -11.72 -8.31
N LEU A 61 7.09 -11.32 -7.53
CA LEU A 61 5.75 -11.91 -7.50
C LEU A 61 4.78 -11.27 -8.51
N GLY A 62 5.23 -10.25 -9.26
CA GLY A 62 4.44 -9.55 -10.27
C GLY A 62 3.62 -8.37 -9.76
N PHE A 63 3.93 -7.85 -8.57
CA PHE A 63 3.33 -6.64 -8.01
C PHE A 63 4.25 -5.43 -8.17
N PHE A 64 3.69 -4.24 -8.01
CA PHE A 64 4.40 -2.97 -8.04
C PHE A 64 4.56 -2.39 -6.64
N GLU A 65 5.48 -1.45 -6.44
CA GLU A 65 5.70 -0.84 -5.12
C GLU A 65 4.47 -0.09 -4.60
N GLU A 66 3.66 0.47 -5.50
CA GLU A 66 2.40 1.14 -5.19
C GLU A 66 1.34 0.17 -4.62
N ASP A 67 1.44 -1.12 -4.92
CA ASP A 67 0.58 -2.12 -4.30
C ASP A 67 0.86 -2.23 -2.79
N VAL A 68 2.11 -2.00 -2.35
CA VAL A 68 2.45 -1.93 -0.92
C VAL A 68 1.70 -0.79 -0.26
N ASP A 69 1.65 0.38 -0.90
CA ASP A 69 0.97 1.55 -0.33
C ASP A 69 -0.54 1.31 -0.21
N ALA A 70 -1.14 0.72 -1.25
CA ALA A 70 -2.55 0.36 -1.22
C ALA A 70 -2.84 -0.64 -0.10
N PHE A 71 -1.96 -1.62 0.11
CA PHE A 71 -2.08 -2.57 1.21
C PHE A 71 -1.96 -1.87 2.58
N LEU A 72 -0.94 -1.05 2.77
CA LEU A 72 -0.70 -0.36 4.05
C LEU A 72 -1.85 0.61 4.38
N LEU A 73 -2.37 1.34 3.39
CA LEU A 73 -3.55 2.18 3.58
C LEU A 73 -4.76 1.33 3.99
N GLY A 74 -5.01 0.21 3.31
CA GLY A 74 -6.11 -0.69 3.65
C GLY A 74 -5.98 -1.25 5.07
N ASP A 75 -4.78 -1.65 5.46
CA ASP A 75 -4.45 -2.12 6.81
C ASP A 75 -4.72 -1.06 7.88
N GLU A 76 -4.34 0.21 7.63
CA GLU A 76 -4.65 1.34 8.53
C GLU A 76 -6.15 1.54 8.73
N LEU A 77 -6.94 1.38 7.66
CA LEU A 77 -8.39 1.58 7.73
C LEU A 77 -9.10 0.42 8.44
N VAL A 78 -8.48 -0.75 8.50
CA VAL A 78 -9.03 -1.95 9.17
C VAL A 78 -8.67 -1.98 10.65
N ASP A 79 -7.44 -1.61 11.00
CA ASP A 79 -6.94 -1.56 12.38
C ASP A 79 -6.32 -0.17 12.63
N PRO A 80 -7.15 0.89 12.70
CA PRO A 80 -6.66 2.26 12.85
C PRO A 80 -5.99 2.44 14.22
N GLU A 81 -4.96 3.29 14.26
CA GLU A 81 -4.35 3.66 15.53
C GLU A 81 -5.41 4.28 16.48
N PRO A 82 -5.50 3.82 17.74
CA PRO A 82 -6.51 4.32 18.67
C PRO A 82 -6.44 5.83 18.83
N LEU A 83 -7.58 6.51 18.67
CA LEU A 83 -7.68 7.94 18.93
C LEU A 83 -7.37 8.23 20.40
N VAL A 84 -6.47 9.19 20.64
CA VAL A 84 -6.16 9.68 21.98
C VAL A 84 -7.39 10.37 22.56
N GLN A 85 -8.07 9.70 23.49
CA GLN A 85 -9.28 10.21 24.11
C GLN A 85 -8.98 11.00 25.39
N PRO A 86 -9.63 12.16 25.61
CA PRO A 86 -9.53 12.85 26.89
C PRO A 86 -10.20 12.04 28.00
N ALA A 87 -9.61 12.02 29.20
CA ALA A 87 -10.26 11.42 30.38
C ALA A 87 -11.44 12.31 30.83
N SER A 88 -12.66 12.06 30.34
CA SER A 88 -13.79 12.98 30.54
C SER A 88 -15.16 12.37 30.19
N PRO A 89 -16.28 12.91 30.73
CA PRO A 89 -17.65 12.68 30.23
C PRO A 89 -17.90 13.05 28.76
N VAL A 90 -16.93 13.66 28.07
CA VAL A 90 -16.97 13.92 26.61
C VAL A 90 -16.16 12.93 25.79
N ALA A 91 -15.66 11.85 26.40
CA ALA A 91 -15.05 10.76 25.66
C ALA A 91 -16.08 10.17 24.69
N LEU A 92 -15.62 9.89 23.47
CA LEU A 92 -16.44 9.28 22.45
C LEU A 92 -16.76 7.84 22.85
N ASN A 93 -18.02 7.47 22.69
CA ASN A 93 -18.42 6.08 22.87
C ASN A 93 -18.07 5.24 21.63
N ASP A 94 -18.12 3.92 21.77
CA ASP A 94 -17.76 2.99 20.69
C ASP A 94 -18.59 3.17 19.42
N GLU A 95 -19.85 3.61 19.53
CA GLU A 95 -20.68 3.85 18.35
C GLU A 95 -20.23 5.10 17.59
N GLU A 96 -19.88 6.17 18.30
CA GLU A 96 -19.33 7.40 17.72
C GLU A 96 -17.98 7.13 17.04
N LEU A 97 -17.09 6.38 17.70
CA LEU A 97 -15.81 5.94 17.11
C LEU A 97 -16.03 5.15 15.83
N ARG A 98 -16.90 4.12 15.85
CA ARG A 98 -17.21 3.32 14.65
C ARG A 98 -17.77 4.17 13.51
N ARG A 99 -18.57 5.21 13.81
CA ARG A 99 -19.08 6.13 12.79
C ARG A 99 -17.96 7.00 12.20
N ILE A 100 -17.02 7.46 13.03
CA ILE A 100 -15.83 8.19 12.59
C ILE A 100 -14.96 7.32 11.69
N ASP A 101 -14.62 6.10 12.12
CA ASP A 101 -13.77 5.17 11.35
C ASP A 101 -14.40 4.82 9.99
N ARG A 102 -15.72 4.61 9.98
CA ARG A 102 -16.48 4.37 8.75
C ARG A 102 -16.46 5.58 7.83
N ALA A 103 -16.64 6.79 8.37
CA ALA A 103 -16.59 8.02 7.59
C ALA A 103 -15.19 8.27 7.02
N ALA A 104 -14.14 8.03 7.82
CA ALA A 104 -12.74 8.14 7.39
C ALA A 104 -12.42 7.15 6.27
N SER A 105 -12.85 5.89 6.40
CA SER A 105 -12.69 4.87 5.36
C SER A 105 -13.38 5.26 4.06
N ALA A 106 -14.63 5.74 4.14
CA ALA A 106 -15.37 6.19 2.96
C ALA A 106 -14.69 7.39 2.27
N ALA A 107 -14.20 8.35 3.06
CA ALA A 107 -13.48 9.51 2.55
C ALA A 107 -12.14 9.12 1.89
N ALA A 108 -11.41 8.16 2.46
CA ALA A 108 -10.16 7.65 1.89
C ALA A 108 -10.39 7.01 0.51
N VAL A 109 -11.41 6.16 0.37
CA VAL A 109 -11.80 5.54 -0.91
C VAL A 109 -12.18 6.60 -1.94
N ALA A 110 -13.09 7.51 -1.58
CA ALA A 110 -13.54 8.56 -2.49
C ALA A 110 -12.39 9.47 -2.96
N THR A 111 -11.49 9.83 -2.03
CA THR A 111 -10.32 10.67 -2.33
C THR A 111 -9.33 9.95 -3.25
N ALA A 112 -9.07 8.67 -3.02
CA ALA A 112 -8.19 7.86 -3.86
C ALA A 112 -8.74 7.74 -5.30
N GLU A 113 -10.04 7.48 -5.45
CA GLU A 113 -10.71 7.41 -6.76
C GLU A 113 -10.66 8.74 -7.50
N TYR A 114 -11.04 9.83 -6.83
CA TYR A 114 -11.01 11.17 -7.41
C TYR A 114 -9.60 11.57 -7.85
N THR A 115 -8.61 11.38 -6.98
CA THR A 115 -7.21 11.75 -7.26
C THR A 115 -6.67 10.98 -8.46
N ARG A 116 -7.00 9.68 -8.58
CA ARG A 116 -6.59 8.86 -9.72
C ARG A 116 -7.14 9.40 -11.04
N ILE A 117 -8.41 9.80 -11.07
CA ILE A 117 -9.06 10.37 -12.26
C ILE A 117 -8.39 11.68 -12.65
N GLU A 118 -8.22 12.60 -11.69
CA GLU A 118 -7.63 13.92 -11.95
C GLU A 118 -6.17 13.82 -12.44
N LEU A 119 -5.35 12.98 -11.83
CA LEU A 119 -3.97 12.77 -12.29
C LEU A 119 -3.90 12.16 -13.70
N ALA A 120 -4.83 11.26 -14.03
CA ALA A 120 -4.92 10.70 -15.39
C ALA A 120 -5.31 11.77 -16.42
N HIS A 121 -6.28 12.63 -16.09
CA HIS A 121 -6.68 13.75 -16.94
C HIS A 121 -5.52 14.74 -17.14
N TRP A 122 -4.88 15.16 -16.05
CA TRP A 122 -3.73 16.04 -16.09
C TRP A 122 -2.60 15.48 -16.95
N LYS A 123 -2.25 14.20 -16.79
CA LYS A 123 -1.19 13.56 -17.59
C LYS A 123 -1.55 13.48 -19.08
N LYS A 124 -2.83 13.24 -19.42
CA LYS A 124 -3.30 13.27 -20.81
C LYS A 124 -3.18 14.67 -21.42
N ALA A 125 -3.56 15.71 -20.67
CA ALA A 125 -3.43 17.09 -21.11
C ALA A 125 -1.96 17.47 -21.38
N LEU A 126 -1.05 17.07 -20.48
CA LEU A 126 0.40 17.28 -20.69
C LEU A 126 0.92 16.57 -21.95
N LYS A 127 0.50 15.33 -22.20
CA LYS A 127 0.89 14.59 -23.41
C LYS A 127 0.34 15.24 -24.68
N ALA A 128 -0.89 15.72 -24.65
CA ALA A 128 -1.50 16.41 -25.79
C ALA A 128 -0.77 17.73 -26.09
N ALA A 129 -0.42 18.50 -25.06
CA ALA A 129 0.36 19.73 -25.22
C ALA A 129 1.76 19.45 -25.80
N ALA A 130 2.45 18.42 -25.29
CA ALA A 130 3.76 18.02 -25.82
C ALA A 130 3.68 17.60 -27.30
N ALA A 131 2.69 16.78 -27.66
CA ALA A 131 2.49 16.35 -29.03
C ALA A 131 2.15 17.52 -29.98
N HIS A 132 1.43 18.54 -29.49
CA HIS A 132 1.16 19.74 -30.27
C HIS A 132 2.46 20.51 -30.58
N VAL A 133 3.30 20.72 -29.57
CA VAL A 133 4.60 21.40 -29.74
C VAL A 133 5.49 20.62 -30.71
N GLU A 134 5.58 19.29 -30.57
CA GLU A 134 6.36 18.45 -31.50
C GLU A 134 5.85 18.54 -32.94
N ALA A 135 4.53 18.56 -33.14
CA ALA A 135 3.92 18.71 -34.46
C ALA A 135 4.19 20.09 -35.08
N GLU A 136 4.13 21.16 -34.29
CA GLU A 136 4.46 22.52 -34.74
C GLU A 136 5.94 22.66 -35.13
N GLU A 137 6.85 22.05 -34.37
CA GLU A 137 8.27 22.06 -34.72
C GLU A 137 8.56 21.27 -36.01
N LEU A 138 7.95 20.08 -36.17
CA LEU A 138 8.05 19.32 -37.41
C LEU A 138 7.54 20.12 -38.62
N TRP A 139 6.42 20.83 -38.47
CA TRP A 139 5.85 21.65 -39.53
C TRP A 139 6.77 22.81 -39.96
N LYS A 140 7.51 23.42 -39.02
CA LYS A 140 8.48 24.49 -39.33
C LYS A 140 9.70 23.99 -40.09
N THR A 141 10.00 22.69 -40.03
CA THR A 141 11.15 22.06 -40.69
C THR A 141 10.85 21.46 -42.06
N LEU A 142 9.58 21.52 -42.50
CA LEU A 142 9.11 21.12 -43.83
C LEU A 142 9.04 22.33 -44.78
#